data_AF-A0A421B1B2-F1
#
_entry.id   AF-A0A421B1B2-F1
#
_cell.length_a   1.000
_cell.length_b   1.000
_cell.length_c   1.000
_cell.angle_alpha   90.00
_cell.angle_beta   90.00
_cell.angle_gamma   90.00
#
_symmetry.space_group_name_H-M   'P 1'
#
loop_
_entity.id
_entity.type
_entity.pdbx_description
1 polymer ?
#
loop_
_entity_poly.entity_id
_entity_poly.type
_entity_poly.pdbx_seq_one_letter_code
_entity_poly.pdbx_strand_id
1 'polypeptide(L)'
;MTVTEVPDRATDRPHRIALLVFMVVVVAHWVEHLAQAAQIYVFGWSSAQARGVLGLPFPKLISSEWLHYGYALVMLIGLFVLRKGFSGRARQWWDLALVLQFWHHIEHLLLFVQAQSGWRLGGAAVPTSIVQLIVPRVELHLFYNTIITIPMVIAVVLHQRARAAAA
;
A
#
# COMPACT_ATOMS: atom_id res chain seq x y z
N MET A 1 -18.85 -1.82 31.87
CA MET A 1 -18.36 -1.23 30.61
C MET A 1 -16.85 -1.12 30.77
N THR A 2 -16.11 -2.13 30.31
CA THR A 2 -14.71 -2.35 30.69
C THR A 2 -13.80 -1.44 29.87
N VAL A 3 -12.87 -0.78 30.57
CA VAL A 3 -11.76 -0.02 30.01
C VAL A 3 -11.11 -0.88 28.93
N THR A 4 -11.13 -0.43 27.68
CA THR A 4 -10.38 -1.08 26.60
C THR A 4 -8.90 -0.96 26.94
N GLU A 5 -8.34 -2.02 27.52
CA GLU A 5 -6.90 -2.12 27.77
C GLU A 5 -6.16 -1.86 26.45
N VAL A 6 -5.35 -0.80 26.47
CA VAL A 6 -4.38 -0.52 25.42
C VAL A 6 -3.26 -1.55 25.64
N PRO A 7 -2.99 -2.47 24.69
CA PRO A 7 -1.97 -3.49 24.91
C PRO A 7 -0.60 -2.84 25.16
N ASP A 8 0.23 -3.40 26.05
CA ASP A 8 1.56 -2.85 26.39
C ASP A 8 2.45 -2.56 25.16
N ARG A 9 2.27 -3.34 24.08
CA ARG A 9 2.98 -3.13 22.80
C ARG A 9 2.56 -1.86 22.05
N ALA A 10 1.39 -1.31 22.33
CA ALA A 10 0.90 -0.07 21.72
C ALA A 10 1.66 1.16 22.25
N THR A 11 2.14 1.09 23.49
CA THR A 11 2.86 2.18 24.17
C THR A 11 4.37 2.08 24.02
N ASP A 12 4.89 0.92 23.60
CA ASP A 12 6.33 0.69 23.47
C ASP A 12 6.98 1.58 22.40
N ARG A 13 8.21 2.03 22.67
CA ARG A 13 8.99 2.89 21.78
C ARG A 13 9.28 2.24 20.40
N PRO A 14 9.61 0.93 20.31
CA PRO A 14 9.84 0.26 19.03
C PRO A 14 8.64 0.28 18.09
N HIS A 15 7.44 -0.01 18.57
CA HIS A 15 6.21 0.00 17.80
C HIS A 15 5.95 1.38 17.20
N ARG A 16 6.14 2.45 17.98
CA ARG A 16 5.97 3.83 17.49
C ARG A 16 6.91 4.15 16.34
N ILE A 17 8.19 3.80 16.49
CA ILE A 17 9.19 4.05 15.45
C ILE A 17 8.86 3.25 14.19
N ALA A 18 8.54 1.97 14.35
CA ALA A 18 8.15 1.11 13.25
C ALA A 18 6.89 1.61 12.53
N LEU A 19 5.87 2.05 13.28
CA LEU A 19 4.67 2.65 12.72
C LEU A 19 4.98 3.95 11.98
N LEU A 20 5.81 4.83 12.55
CA LEU A 20 6.21 6.07 11.87
C LEU A 20 6.94 5.79 10.55
N VAL A 21 7.93 4.90 10.58
CA VAL A 21 8.68 4.49 9.38
C VAL A 21 7.73 3.89 8.34
N PHE A 22 6.80 3.03 8.77
CA PHE A 22 5.80 2.47 7.89
C PHE A 22 4.91 3.54 7.24
N MET A 23 4.46 4.54 8.02
CA MET A 23 3.67 5.65 7.47
C MET A 23 4.48 6.52 6.49
N VAL A 24 5.79 6.69 6.70
CA VAL A 24 6.66 7.38 5.74
C VAL A 24 6.74 6.61 4.42
N VAL A 25 6.85 5.28 4.47
CA VAL A 25 6.85 4.42 3.26
C VAL A 25 5.52 4.52 2.50
N VAL A 26 4.39 4.58 3.22
CA VAL A 26 3.06 4.78 2.63
C VAL A 26 2.97 6.14 1.92
N VAL A 27 3.43 7.21 2.56
CA VAL A 27 3.42 8.56 1.97
C VAL A 27 4.34 8.65 0.75
N ALA A 28 5.53 8.07 0.82
CA ALA A 28 6.46 8.06 -0.32
C ALA A 28 5.86 7.37 -1.56
N HIS A 29 5.11 6.29 -1.34
CA HIS A 29 4.41 5.59 -2.42
C HIS A 29 3.24 6.38 -3.00
N TRP A 30 2.49 7.08 -2.15
CA TRP A 30 1.49 8.05 -2.61
C TRP A 30 2.10 9.13 -3.49
N VAL A 31 3.23 9.70 -3.09
CA VAL A 31 3.94 10.72 -3.88
C VAL A 31 4.31 10.18 -5.26
N GLU A 32 4.80 8.94 -5.34
CA GLU A 32 5.14 8.30 -6.62
C GLU A 32 3.92 8.20 -7.55
N HIS A 33 2.78 7.69 -7.04
CA HIS A 33 1.57 7.51 -7.84
C HIS A 33 0.85 8.82 -8.18
N LEU A 34 0.85 9.80 -7.28
CA LEU A 34 0.32 11.14 -7.57
C LEU A 34 1.16 11.84 -8.65
N ALA A 35 2.49 11.65 -8.63
CA ALA A 35 3.35 12.16 -9.68
C ALA A 35 3.05 11.47 -11.03
N GLN A 36 2.83 10.14 -11.06
CA GLN A 36 2.39 9.45 -12.27
C GLN A 36 1.06 10.00 -12.78
N ALA A 37 0.09 10.23 -11.89
CA ALA A 37 -1.20 10.81 -12.24
C ALA A 37 -1.05 12.22 -12.82
N ALA A 38 -0.26 13.08 -12.18
CA ALA A 38 0.00 14.44 -12.67
C ALA A 38 0.71 14.42 -14.03
N GLN A 39 1.68 13.53 -14.24
CA GLN A 39 2.35 13.34 -15.52
C GLN A 39 1.36 13.02 -16.64
N ILE A 40 0.38 12.16 -16.40
CA ILE A 40 -0.65 11.80 -17.39
C ILE A 40 -1.65 12.95 -17.57
N TYR A 41 -2.28 13.39 -16.48
CA TYR A 41 -3.48 14.22 -16.53
C TYR A 41 -3.21 15.72 -16.57
N VAL A 42 -2.08 16.17 -16.04
CA VAL A 42 -1.69 17.59 -16.04
C VAL A 42 -0.70 17.90 -17.16
N PHE A 43 0.28 17.02 -17.38
CA PHE A 43 1.34 17.25 -18.37
C PHE A 43 1.11 16.51 -19.70
N GLY A 44 0.05 15.72 -19.82
CA GLY A 44 -0.34 15.05 -21.07
C GLY A 44 0.62 13.95 -21.52
N TRP A 45 1.43 13.38 -20.62
CA TRP A 45 2.35 12.30 -20.97
C TRP A 45 1.58 11.00 -21.22
N SER A 46 2.11 10.17 -22.13
CA SER A 46 1.60 8.81 -22.26
C SER A 46 1.85 8.01 -20.98
N SER A 47 1.02 6.99 -20.70
CA SER A 47 1.23 6.10 -19.55
C SER A 47 2.59 5.41 -19.56
N ALA A 48 3.22 5.22 -20.73
CA ALA A 48 4.57 4.65 -20.85
C ALA A 48 5.69 5.63 -20.41
N GLN A 49 5.41 6.94 -20.45
CA GLN A 49 6.33 8.00 -20.03
C GLN A 49 6.10 8.42 -18.58
N ALA A 50 4.89 8.24 -18.06
CA ALA A 50 4.51 8.58 -16.69
C ALA A 50 5.10 7.61 -15.66
N ARG A 51 6.34 7.89 -15.24
CA ARG A 51 7.15 7.02 -14.37
C ARG A 51 7.22 7.46 -12.92
N GLY A 52 6.52 8.52 -12.53
CA GLY A 52 6.52 9.03 -11.15
C GLY A 52 7.77 9.85 -10.82
N VAL A 53 8.07 10.01 -9.54
CA VAL A 53 9.22 10.82 -9.07
C VAL A 53 10.51 10.03 -9.23
N LEU A 54 10.54 8.81 -8.74
CA LEU A 54 11.74 7.95 -8.77
C LEU A 54 11.96 7.33 -10.15
N GLY A 55 10.93 7.16 -10.97
CA GLY A 55 11.05 6.44 -12.24
C GLY A 55 11.57 7.29 -13.38
N LEU A 56 11.63 8.61 -13.20
CA LEU A 56 12.35 9.51 -14.08
C LEU A 56 13.87 9.31 -14.01
N PRO A 57 14.53 9.41 -12.82
CA PRO A 57 15.96 9.17 -12.69
C PRO A 57 16.34 7.68 -12.74
N PHE A 58 15.46 6.76 -12.32
CA PHE A 58 15.75 5.33 -12.24
C PHE A 58 14.74 4.46 -13.03
N PRO A 59 14.65 4.62 -14.35
CA PRO A 59 13.57 3.99 -15.14
C PRO A 59 13.60 2.46 -15.11
N LYS A 60 14.80 1.84 -15.08
CA LYS A 60 14.95 0.37 -15.00
C LYS A 60 14.45 -0.19 -13.67
N LEU A 61 14.59 0.57 -12.58
CA LEU A 61 14.16 0.16 -11.25
C LEU A 61 12.63 0.09 -11.21
N ILE A 62 11.97 1.10 -11.77
CA ILE A 62 10.49 1.20 -11.76
C ILE A 62 9.83 0.37 -12.85
N SER A 63 10.49 0.07 -13.97
CA SER A 63 9.97 -0.91 -14.92
C SER A 63 10.03 -2.35 -14.42
N SER A 64 10.67 -2.61 -13.27
CA SER A 64 10.84 -3.95 -12.73
C SER A 64 9.61 -4.41 -11.95
N GLU A 65 9.07 -5.56 -12.32
CA GLU A 65 8.02 -6.24 -11.53
C GLU A 65 8.53 -6.69 -10.16
N TRP A 66 9.86 -6.81 -9.96
CA TRP A 66 10.45 -7.04 -8.64
C TRP A 66 10.24 -5.87 -7.69
N LEU A 67 10.37 -4.62 -8.16
CA LEU A 67 10.15 -3.46 -7.29
C LEU A 67 8.68 -3.42 -6.84
N HIS A 68 7.76 -3.57 -7.79
CA HIS A 68 6.33 -3.55 -7.51
C HIS A 68 5.94 -4.65 -6.50
N TYR A 69 6.34 -5.89 -6.77
CA TYR A 69 6.05 -7.01 -5.87
C TYR A 69 6.75 -6.86 -4.51
N GLY A 70 8.01 -6.43 -4.49
CA GLY A 70 8.76 -6.18 -3.27
C GLY A 70 8.10 -5.11 -2.40
N TYR A 71 7.62 -4.01 -2.99
CA TYR A 71 6.86 -2.99 -2.27
C TYR A 71 5.55 -3.56 -1.71
N ALA A 72 4.78 -4.31 -2.49
CA ALA A 72 3.54 -4.94 -2.05
C ALA A 72 3.78 -5.89 -0.85
N LEU A 73 4.91 -6.61 -0.84
CA LEU A 73 5.30 -7.48 0.25
C LEU A 73 5.70 -6.69 1.51
N VAL A 74 6.47 -5.60 1.37
CA VAL A 74 6.80 -4.69 2.48
C VAL A 74 5.52 -4.13 3.12
N MET A 75 4.55 -3.73 2.32
CA MET A 75 3.25 -3.25 2.80
C MET A 75 2.49 -4.32 3.58
N LEU A 76 2.42 -5.54 3.06
CA LEU A 76 1.74 -6.65 3.70
C LEU A 76 2.40 -7.04 5.04
N ILE A 77 3.74 -7.14 5.05
CA ILE A 77 4.51 -7.45 6.26
C ILE A 77 4.34 -6.34 7.29
N GLY A 78 4.44 -5.07 6.89
CA GLY A 78 4.26 -3.93 7.79
C GLY A 78 2.89 -3.93 8.47
N LEU A 79 1.82 -4.08 7.68
CA LEU A 79 0.46 -4.21 8.22
C LEU A 79 0.33 -5.42 9.16
N PHE A 80 0.87 -6.58 8.80
CA PHE A 80 0.77 -7.78 9.61
C PHE A 80 1.53 -7.68 10.93
N VAL A 81 2.78 -7.21 10.90
CA VAL A 81 3.66 -7.12 12.09
C VAL A 81 3.14 -6.06 13.07
N LEU A 82 2.77 -4.88 12.57
CA LEU A 82 2.28 -3.78 13.41
C LEU A 82 0.88 -4.05 13.99
N ARG A 83 0.13 -4.99 13.40
CA ARG A 83 -1.24 -5.37 13.79
C ARG A 83 -1.41 -5.54 15.30
N LYS A 84 -0.45 -6.19 15.97
CA LYS A 84 -0.52 -6.49 17.43
C LYS A 84 -0.50 -5.25 18.33
N GLY A 85 -0.05 -4.09 17.83
CA GLY A 85 -0.10 -2.82 18.56
C GLY A 85 -1.46 -2.12 18.53
N PHE A 86 -2.41 -2.60 17.72
CA PHE A 86 -3.76 -2.03 17.64
C PHE A 86 -4.76 -2.86 18.44
N SER A 87 -5.67 -2.19 19.16
CA SER A 87 -6.79 -2.78 19.89
C SER A 87 -8.13 -2.08 19.59
N GLY A 88 -9.24 -2.71 20.02
CA GLY A 88 -10.59 -2.15 19.88
C GLY A 88 -10.96 -1.73 18.45
N ARG A 89 -11.59 -0.57 18.30
CA ARG A 89 -11.96 -0.03 16.98
C ARG A 89 -10.76 0.21 16.08
N ALA A 90 -9.63 0.67 16.63
CA ALA A 90 -8.42 0.92 15.84
C ALA A 90 -7.94 -0.37 15.15
N ARG A 91 -8.03 -1.51 15.86
CA ARG A 91 -7.72 -2.82 15.30
C ARG A 91 -8.63 -3.24 14.16
N GLN A 92 -9.94 -2.98 14.27
CA GLN A 92 -10.89 -3.32 13.21
C GLN A 92 -10.57 -2.60 11.90
N TRP A 93 -10.26 -1.30 11.97
CA TRP A 93 -9.85 -0.52 10.81
C TRP A 93 -8.49 -0.97 10.24
N TRP A 94 -7.53 -1.32 11.11
CA TRP A 94 -6.25 -1.87 10.67
C TRP A 94 -6.41 -3.23 9.97
N ASP A 95 -7.29 -4.08 10.49
CA ASP A 95 -7.60 -5.38 9.89
C ASP A 95 -8.29 -5.23 8.53
N LEU A 96 -9.18 -4.24 8.38
CA LEU A 96 -9.76 -3.91 7.07
C LEU A 96 -8.68 -3.48 6.07
N ALA A 97 -7.75 -2.60 6.47
CA ALA A 97 -6.62 -2.21 5.63
C ALA A 97 -5.76 -3.43 5.23
N LEU A 98 -5.51 -4.34 6.18
CA LEU A 98 -4.76 -5.58 5.93
C LEU A 98 -5.46 -6.50 4.93
N VAL A 99 -6.77 -6.70 5.03
CA VAL A 99 -7.54 -7.54 4.08
C VAL A 99 -7.50 -6.94 2.67
N LEU A 100 -7.71 -5.64 2.55
CA LEU A 100 -7.65 -4.95 1.25
C LEU A 100 -6.23 -5.00 0.66
N GLN A 101 -5.20 -4.77 1.47
CA GLN A 101 -3.80 -4.89 1.04
C GLN A 101 -3.44 -6.31 0.65
N PHE A 102 -3.98 -7.33 1.34
CA PHE A 102 -3.76 -8.72 0.98
C PHE A 102 -4.33 -9.04 -0.40
N TRP A 103 -5.55 -8.59 -0.70
CA TRP A 103 -6.12 -8.72 -2.04
C TRP A 103 -5.26 -8.01 -3.09
N HIS A 104 -4.88 -6.75 -2.85
CA HIS A 104 -4.03 -5.99 -3.76
C HIS A 104 -2.66 -6.69 -3.98
N HIS A 105 -2.10 -7.29 -2.94
CA HIS A 105 -0.89 -8.11 -3.04
C HIS A 105 -1.09 -9.35 -3.92
N ILE A 106 -2.25 -10.01 -3.91
CA ILE A 106 -2.52 -11.13 -4.83
C ILE A 106 -2.48 -10.67 -6.29
N GLU A 107 -3.01 -9.49 -6.60
CA GLU A 107 -2.91 -8.92 -7.95
C GLU A 107 -1.45 -8.65 -8.34
N HIS A 108 -0.63 -8.12 -7.43
CA HIS A 108 0.81 -7.97 -7.67
C HIS A 108 1.55 -9.30 -7.82
N LEU A 109 1.22 -10.30 -7.02
CA LEU A 109 1.79 -11.64 -7.15
C LEU A 109 1.46 -12.23 -8.52
N LEU A 110 0.23 -12.05 -8.99
CA LEU A 110 -0.21 -12.49 -10.31
C LEU A 110 0.60 -11.81 -11.43
N LEU A 111 0.83 -10.50 -11.33
CA LEU A 111 1.69 -9.76 -12.27
C LEU A 111 3.13 -10.28 -12.25
N PHE A 112 3.66 -10.51 -11.05
CA PHE A 112 5.01 -11.00 -10.86
C PHE A 112 5.20 -12.40 -11.46
N VAL A 113 4.29 -13.33 -11.18
CA VAL A 113 4.31 -14.70 -11.74
C VAL A 113 4.23 -14.68 -13.26
N GLN A 114 3.36 -13.84 -13.84
CA GLN A 114 3.33 -13.64 -15.30
C GLN A 114 4.70 -13.17 -15.81
N ALA A 115 5.29 -12.16 -15.18
CA ALA A 115 6.58 -11.61 -15.60
C ALA A 115 7.72 -12.64 -15.55
N GLN A 116 7.71 -13.56 -14.57
CA GLN A 116 8.75 -14.60 -14.44
C GLN A 116 8.53 -15.81 -15.36
N SER A 117 7.28 -16.21 -15.57
CA SER A 117 6.95 -17.45 -16.31
C SER A 117 6.72 -17.23 -17.80
N GLY A 118 6.46 -16.00 -18.24
CA GLY A 118 6.04 -15.69 -19.60
C GLY A 118 4.55 -15.97 -19.86
N TRP A 119 3.84 -16.69 -18.99
CA TRP A 119 2.39 -16.85 -19.06
C TRP A 119 1.68 -15.49 -18.90
N ARG A 120 0.51 -15.32 -19.53
CA ARG A 120 -0.27 -14.07 -19.53
C ARG A 120 -1.74 -14.36 -19.29
N LEU A 121 -2.34 -13.62 -18.36
CA LEU A 121 -3.76 -13.72 -18.06
C LEU A 121 -4.57 -13.39 -19.33
N GLY A 122 -5.41 -14.32 -19.78
CA GLY A 122 -6.25 -14.14 -20.98
C GLY A 122 -5.47 -13.92 -22.28
N GLY A 123 -4.18 -14.28 -22.34
CA GLY A 123 -3.34 -14.04 -23.52
C GLY A 123 -2.96 -12.57 -23.74
N ALA A 124 -3.04 -11.72 -22.70
CA ALA A 124 -2.68 -10.32 -22.78
C ALA A 124 -1.22 -10.09 -23.24
N ALA A 125 -0.97 -8.98 -23.94
CA ALA A 125 0.36 -8.65 -24.45
C ALA A 125 1.40 -8.37 -23.35
N VAL A 126 0.95 -7.93 -22.17
CA VAL A 126 1.78 -7.59 -21.01
C VAL A 126 1.19 -8.20 -19.73
N PRO A 127 1.99 -8.39 -18.66
CA PRO A 127 1.46 -8.80 -17.36
C PRO A 127 0.29 -7.90 -16.95
N THR A 128 -0.87 -8.52 -16.73
CA THR A 128 -2.13 -7.81 -16.43
C THR A 128 -2.82 -8.49 -15.24
N SER A 129 -3.27 -7.70 -14.27
CA SER A 129 -4.03 -8.22 -13.13
C SER A 129 -5.51 -8.41 -13.46
N ILE A 130 -6.31 -8.92 -12.52
CA ILE A 130 -7.73 -9.22 -12.74
C ILE A 130 -8.51 -7.92 -12.96
N VAL A 131 -8.37 -6.94 -12.06
CA VAL A 131 -9.12 -5.67 -12.17
C VAL A 131 -8.54 -4.80 -13.28
N GLN A 132 -7.26 -4.96 -13.63
CA GLN A 132 -6.66 -4.26 -14.75
C GLN A 132 -7.27 -4.61 -16.12
N LEU A 133 -8.05 -5.69 -16.23
CA LEU A 133 -8.79 -6.02 -17.45
C LEU A 133 -9.83 -4.96 -17.82
N ILE A 134 -10.30 -4.17 -16.85
CA ILE A 134 -11.36 -3.18 -17.03
C ILE A 134 -11.01 -1.77 -16.50
N VAL A 135 -9.98 -1.64 -15.67
CA VAL A 135 -9.49 -0.35 -15.15
C VAL A 135 -8.01 -0.19 -15.51
N PRO A 136 -7.56 0.93 -16.09
CA PRO A 136 -6.15 1.09 -16.41
C PRO A 136 -5.27 1.15 -15.15
N ARG A 137 -3.98 0.83 -15.33
CA ARG A 137 -3.07 0.50 -14.21
C ARG A 137 -2.95 1.63 -13.20
N VAL A 138 -2.77 2.87 -13.65
CA VAL A 138 -2.47 4.02 -12.77
C VAL A 138 -3.68 4.34 -11.90
N GLU A 139 -4.87 4.37 -12.51
CA GLU A 139 -6.15 4.62 -11.86
C GLU A 139 -6.45 3.54 -10.83
N LEU A 140 -6.18 2.29 -11.18
CA LEU A 140 -6.36 1.16 -10.27
C LEU A 140 -5.42 1.26 -9.07
N HIS A 141 -4.16 1.66 -9.25
CA HIS A 141 -3.24 1.87 -8.13
C HIS A 141 -3.68 3.03 -7.25
N LEU A 142 -4.14 4.14 -7.82
CA LEU A 142 -4.70 5.26 -7.05
C LEU A 142 -5.94 4.82 -6.25
N PHE A 143 -6.81 4.02 -6.85
CA PHE A 143 -7.98 3.46 -6.18
C PHE A 143 -7.57 2.57 -5.00
N TYR A 144 -6.70 1.59 -5.22
CA TYR A 144 -6.22 0.72 -4.14
C TYR A 144 -5.54 1.50 -3.03
N ASN A 145 -4.63 2.41 -3.37
CA ASN A 145 -3.97 3.28 -2.40
C ASN A 145 -4.98 4.06 -1.56
N THR A 146 -6.04 4.56 -2.18
CA THR A 146 -7.13 5.25 -1.46
C THR A 146 -7.84 4.34 -0.48
N ILE A 147 -8.39 3.21 -0.95
CA ILE A 147 -9.24 2.35 -0.12
C ILE A 147 -8.46 1.62 0.98
N ILE A 148 -7.15 1.45 0.82
CA ILE A 148 -6.26 0.86 1.84
C ILE A 148 -5.77 1.93 2.83
N THR A 149 -5.43 3.14 2.35
CA THR A 149 -4.86 4.18 3.22
C THR A 149 -5.91 4.81 4.13
N ILE A 150 -7.15 4.98 3.68
CA ILE A 150 -8.24 5.53 4.53
C ILE A 150 -8.42 4.71 5.82
N PRO A 151 -8.69 3.39 5.78
CA PRO A 151 -8.83 2.60 7.00
C PRO A 151 -7.55 2.57 7.83
N MET A 152 -6.38 2.58 7.20
CA MET A 152 -5.09 2.66 7.89
C MET A 152 -4.94 3.98 8.69
N VAL A 153 -5.27 5.12 8.09
CA VAL A 153 -5.22 6.43 8.76
C VAL A 153 -6.24 6.49 9.90
N ILE A 154 -7.46 6.01 9.69
CA ILE A 154 -8.48 5.94 10.75
C ILE A 154 -7.97 5.10 11.93
N ALA A 155 -7.37 3.94 11.66
CA ALA A 155 -6.77 3.09 12.68
C ALA A 155 -5.67 3.82 13.46
N VAL A 156 -4.75 4.51 12.77
CA VAL A 156 -3.65 5.27 13.40
C VAL A 156 -4.17 6.43 14.25
N VAL A 157 -5.18 7.17 13.77
CA VAL A 157 -5.79 8.28 14.53
C VAL A 157 -6.47 7.76 15.80
N LEU A 158 -7.27 6.69 15.69
CA LEU A 158 -7.93 6.08 16.84
C LEU A 158 -6.91 5.50 17.83
N HIS A 159 -5.85 4.86 17.34
CA HIS A 159 -4.76 4.33 18.16
C HIS A 159 -4.07 5.45 18.94
N GLN A 160 -3.71 6.56 18.28
CA GLN A 160 -3.07 7.70 18.95
C GLN A 160 -3.98 8.35 20.00
N ARG A 161 -5.28 8.49 19.72
CA ARG A 161 -6.26 9.02 20.68
C ARG A 161 -6.40 8.14 21.93
N ALA A 162 -6.55 6.83 21.74
CA ALA A 162 -6.64 5.88 22.86
C ALA A 162 -5.39 5.93 23.75
N ARG A 163 -4.23 6.11 23.11
CA ARG A 163 -2.95 6.23 23.80
C ARG A 163 -2.81 7.52 24.61
N ALA A 164 -3.22 8.65 24.03
CA ALA A 164 -3.19 9.94 24.72
C ALA A 164 -4.14 9.98 25.92
N ALA A 165 -5.25 9.25 25.88
CA ALA A 165 -6.17 9.12 27.01
C ALA A 165 -5.64 8.20 28.14
N ALA A 166 -4.61 7.39 27.86
CA ALA A 166 -4.02 6.44 28.81
C ALA A 166 -2.69 6.93 29.42
N ALA A 167 -2.20 8.10 29.00
CA ALA A 167 -0.97 8.74 29.47
C ALA A 167 -1.31 9.86 30.45
#